data_AF-A0A077ZD62-F1
#
_entry.id   AF-A0A077ZD62-F1
#
_cell.length_a   1.000
_cell.length_b   1.000
_cell.length_c   1.000
_cell.angle_alpha   90.00
_cell.angle_beta   90.00
_cell.angle_gamma   90.00
#
_symmetry.space_group_name_H-M   'P 1'
#
loop_
_entity.id
_entity.type
_entity.pdbx_description
1 polymer ?
#
loop_
_entity_poly.entity_id
_entity_poly.type
_entity_poly.pdbx_seq_one_letter_code
_entity_poly.pdbx_strand_id
1 'polypeptide(L)'
;MNTNSLLASAVNFTTAGSNRSYQECVQCGATEASLWHRDESTGCYFCHICATIARTFLPQLSSAKRQGLSCVNCQTTQTTLWRRNQDGDPVCNACGLYYKLHRVNRPISMRKEGIQTRKRKPKNGVNKGGTSSTTTQQRPMLRGFPFGNI
;
A
#
# COMPACT_ATOMS: atom_id res chain seq x y z
N MET A 1 11.37 -3.85 -31.58
CA MET A 1 11.64 -2.66 -30.73
C MET A 1 10.76 -2.78 -29.50
N ASN A 2 11.25 -3.42 -28.43
CA ASN A 2 10.46 -3.66 -27.22
C ASN A 2 10.51 -2.40 -26.34
N THR A 3 9.59 -1.48 -26.57
CA THR A 3 9.38 -0.29 -25.75
C THR A 3 8.59 -0.68 -24.49
N ASN A 4 9.29 -1.20 -23.48
CA ASN A 4 8.76 -1.24 -22.11
C ASN A 4 8.73 0.19 -21.54
N SER A 5 7.82 1.01 -22.07
CA SER A 5 7.53 2.37 -21.60
C SER A 5 6.38 2.33 -20.58
N LEU A 6 6.65 1.77 -19.40
CA LEU A 6 5.91 2.15 -18.20
C LEU A 6 6.79 3.13 -17.42
N LEU A 7 7.01 4.31 -18.01
CA LEU A 7 7.87 5.35 -17.45
C LEU A 7 7.17 6.00 -16.27
N ALA A 8 7.30 5.42 -15.09
CA ALA A 8 7.09 6.18 -13.85
C ALA A 8 8.11 7.33 -13.84
N SER A 9 7.66 8.56 -14.08
CA SER A 9 8.52 9.73 -14.20
C SER A 9 9.21 9.98 -12.86
N ALA A 10 10.54 10.09 -12.91
CA ALA A 10 11.34 10.55 -11.79
C ALA A 10 10.98 12.02 -11.51
N VAL A 11 10.61 12.33 -10.28
CA VAL A 11 10.37 13.71 -9.83
C VAL A 11 11.31 14.00 -8.65
N ASN A 12 12.12 15.04 -8.81
CA ASN A 12 12.95 15.59 -7.73
C ASN A 12 12.14 16.67 -7.03
N PHE A 13 11.66 16.40 -5.82
CA PHE A 13 11.00 17.39 -4.96
C PHE A 13 12.06 18.23 -4.23
N THR A 14 12.93 18.89 -4.97
CA THR A 14 13.71 20.01 -4.45
C THR A 14 12.91 21.27 -4.72
N THR A 15 12.37 21.90 -3.68
CA THR A 15 11.63 23.18 -3.68
C THR A 15 10.11 23.13 -3.99
N ALA A 16 9.36 23.99 -3.28
CA ALA A 16 7.90 24.13 -3.20
C ALA A 16 7.19 23.05 -2.36
N GLY A 17 6.74 23.29 -1.13
CA GLY A 17 5.91 24.42 -0.73
C GLY A 17 4.43 24.02 -0.90
N SER A 18 3.70 23.95 0.22
CA SER A 18 2.25 23.68 0.37
C SER A 18 1.73 22.24 0.12
N ASN A 19 1.40 21.56 1.24
CA ASN A 19 0.64 20.30 1.39
C ASN A 19 1.40 18.94 1.37
N ARG A 20 2.16 18.68 2.45
CA ARG A 20 2.88 17.40 2.74
C ARG A 20 1.99 16.15 2.87
N SER A 21 0.68 16.28 3.05
CA SER A 21 -0.20 15.18 3.45
C SER A 21 -0.48 14.13 2.37
N TYR A 22 -0.12 14.39 1.11
CA TYR A 22 -0.23 13.45 0.00
C TYR A 22 1.12 12.90 -0.49
N GLN A 23 2.22 13.24 0.21
CA GLN A 23 3.59 12.92 -0.18
C GLN A 23 4.15 11.77 0.66
N GLU A 24 3.45 10.63 0.67
CA GLU A 24 4.01 9.38 1.20
C GLU A 24 4.05 8.31 0.12
N CYS A 25 5.07 7.46 0.15
CA CYS A 25 5.16 6.31 -0.72
C CYS A 25 3.98 5.37 -0.42
N VAL A 26 3.12 5.10 -1.40
CA VAL A 26 1.91 4.26 -1.21
C VAL A 26 2.26 2.83 -0.75
N GLN A 27 3.47 2.37 -1.02
CA GLN A 27 3.90 1.01 -0.69
C GLN A 27 4.55 0.88 0.69
N CYS A 28 5.37 1.85 1.12
CA CYS A 28 6.10 1.77 2.39
C CYS A 28 5.76 2.86 3.41
N GLY A 29 4.98 3.87 3.04
CA GLY A 29 4.65 5.02 3.89
C GLY A 29 5.81 6.01 4.08
N ALA A 30 6.92 5.87 3.36
CA ALA A 30 8.02 6.83 3.46
C ALA A 30 7.55 8.23 3.06
N THR A 31 7.68 9.19 3.97
CA THR A 31 7.38 10.62 3.75
C THR A 31 8.58 11.39 3.20
N GLU A 32 9.75 10.75 3.17
CA GLU A 32 11.00 11.31 2.70
C GLU A 32 11.69 10.30 1.78
N ALA A 33 12.06 10.74 0.59
CA ALA A 33 12.82 9.95 -0.38
C ALA A 33 13.69 10.90 -1.22
N SER A 34 14.92 10.46 -1.53
CA SER A 34 15.85 11.20 -2.39
C SER A 34 15.36 11.34 -3.83
N LEU A 35 14.52 10.41 -4.27
CA LEU A 35 13.95 10.39 -5.60
C LEU A 35 12.55 9.76 -5.51
N TRP A 36 11.59 10.40 -6.16
CA TRP A 36 10.20 9.97 -6.21
C TRP A 36 9.83 9.53 -7.62
N HIS A 37 8.97 8.53 -7.71
CA HIS A 37 8.36 8.09 -8.95
C HIS A 37 6.86 8.28 -8.86
N ARG A 38 6.29 8.89 -9.91
CA ARG A 38 4.84 9.02 -10.05
C ARG A 38 4.36 8.06 -11.12
N ASP A 39 3.34 7.28 -10.80
CA ASP A 39 2.64 6.45 -11.77
C ASP A 39 1.60 7.32 -12.50
N GLU A 40 1.72 7.44 -13.83
CA GLU A 40 0.79 8.23 -14.65
C GLU A 40 -0.63 7.68 -14.65
N SER A 41 -0.80 6.38 -14.46
CA SER A 41 -2.11 5.72 -14.48
C SER A 41 -2.89 5.89 -13.19
N THR A 42 -2.20 5.92 -12.05
CA THR A 42 -2.84 5.98 -10.72
C THR A 42 -2.66 7.30 -9.99
N GLY A 43 -1.71 8.13 -10.44
CA GLY A 43 -1.28 9.35 -9.76
C GLY A 43 -0.58 9.09 -8.42
N CYS A 44 -0.28 7.83 -8.10
CA CYS A 44 0.35 7.42 -6.85
C CYS A 44 1.85 7.76 -6.86
N TYR A 45 2.37 8.11 -5.69
CA TYR A 45 3.79 8.34 -5.47
C TYR A 45 4.46 7.12 -4.84
N PHE A 46 5.66 6.82 -5.32
CA PHE A 46 6.52 5.75 -4.83
C PHE A 46 7.92 6.32 -4.57
N CYS A 47 8.56 5.93 -3.46
CA CYS A 47 9.99 6.23 -3.28
C CYS A 47 10.83 5.41 -4.28
N HIS A 48 12.05 5.86 -4.56
CA HIS A 48 12.97 5.15 -5.47
C HIS A 48 13.15 3.68 -5.12
N ILE A 49 13.28 3.34 -3.84
CA ILE A 49 13.42 1.94 -3.40
C ILE A 49 12.18 1.14 -3.81
N CYS A 50 10.98 1.63 -3.51
CA CYS A 50 9.73 0.95 -3.87
C CYS A 50 9.48 0.93 -5.37
N ALA A 51 9.86 1.97 -6.11
CA ALA A 51 9.74 2.01 -7.56
C ALA A 51 10.71 1.03 -8.23
N THR A 52 11.93 0.93 -7.73
CA THR A 52 12.92 -0.03 -8.21
C THR A 52 12.48 -1.45 -7.87
N ILE A 53 12.01 -1.73 -6.66
CA ILE A 53 11.39 -3.03 -6.31
C ILE A 53 10.20 -3.30 -7.22
N ALA A 54 9.34 -2.31 -7.45
CA ALA A 54 8.21 -2.46 -8.36
C ALA A 54 8.68 -2.75 -9.78
N ARG A 55 9.82 -2.23 -10.26
CA ARG A 55 10.35 -2.51 -11.61
C ARG A 55 11.11 -3.84 -11.71
N THR A 56 11.90 -4.18 -10.70
CA THR A 56 12.71 -5.42 -10.66
C THR A 56 11.88 -6.64 -10.31
N PHE A 57 10.85 -6.45 -9.48
CA PHE A 57 9.85 -7.46 -9.16
C PHE A 57 8.53 -7.22 -9.89
N LEU A 58 8.46 -6.25 -10.82
CA LEU A 58 7.33 -6.15 -11.75
C LEU A 58 7.34 -7.45 -12.50
N PRO A 59 6.28 -8.22 -12.35
CA PRO A 59 6.34 -9.49 -12.94
C PRO A 59 6.19 -9.35 -14.44
N GLN A 60 7.11 -9.94 -15.17
CA GLN A 60 6.68 -10.80 -16.27
C GLN A 60 5.95 -12.07 -15.74
N LEU A 61 5.19 -11.95 -14.63
CA LEU A 61 4.09 -12.83 -14.25
C LEU A 61 2.89 -12.40 -15.10
N SER A 62 3.03 -12.57 -16.42
CA SER A 62 1.93 -13.19 -17.15
C SER A 62 1.51 -14.41 -16.32
N SER A 63 0.23 -14.73 -16.27
CA SER A 63 -0.38 -15.70 -15.35
C SER A 63 0.40 -17.00 -15.09
N ALA A 64 1.31 -17.39 -16.00
CA ALA A 64 2.29 -18.46 -15.91
C ALA A 64 3.14 -18.52 -14.61
N LYS A 65 3.90 -17.49 -14.18
CA LYS A 65 4.80 -17.67 -13.00
C LYS A 65 4.05 -17.69 -11.64
N ARG A 66 2.72 -17.43 -11.64
CA ARG A 66 1.86 -17.62 -10.45
C ARG A 66 1.59 -19.11 -10.20
N GLN A 67 1.84 -19.96 -11.19
CA GLN A 67 1.84 -21.40 -11.05
C GLN A 67 2.98 -21.79 -10.09
N GLY A 68 2.62 -22.09 -8.84
CA GLY A 68 3.56 -22.48 -7.78
C GLY A 68 3.58 -21.57 -6.55
N LEU A 69 3.04 -20.35 -6.63
CA LEU A 69 2.97 -19.48 -5.45
C LEU A 69 1.79 -19.90 -4.56
N SER A 70 2.09 -20.39 -3.36
CA SER A 70 1.09 -20.81 -2.38
C SER A 70 1.35 -20.14 -1.03
N CYS A 71 0.29 -19.86 -0.29
CA CYS A 71 0.41 -19.26 1.03
C CYS A 71 0.99 -20.28 2.02
N VAL A 72 2.06 -19.92 2.74
CA VAL A 72 2.66 -20.84 3.72
C VAL A 72 1.72 -21.22 4.88
N ASN A 73 0.75 -20.37 5.21
CA ASN A 73 -0.18 -20.62 6.31
C ASN A 73 -1.40 -21.48 5.93
N CYS A 74 -2.04 -21.18 4.80
CA CYS A 74 -3.30 -21.84 4.41
C CYS A 74 -3.26 -22.52 3.05
N GLN A 75 -2.10 -22.55 2.37
CA GLN A 75 -1.85 -23.19 1.08
C GLN A 75 -2.74 -22.72 -0.08
N THR A 76 -3.45 -21.60 0.06
CA THR A 76 -4.19 -21.02 -1.07
C THR A 76 -3.24 -20.50 -2.15
N THR A 77 -3.54 -20.80 -3.41
CA THR A 77 -2.86 -20.27 -4.60
C THR A 77 -3.57 -19.03 -5.17
N GLN A 78 -4.75 -18.72 -4.64
CA GLN A 78 -5.57 -17.59 -5.10
C GLN A 78 -5.66 -16.53 -4.01
N THR A 79 -5.27 -15.30 -4.33
CA THR A 79 -5.42 -14.18 -3.40
C THR A 79 -5.50 -12.85 -4.15
N THR A 80 -6.15 -11.86 -3.54
CA THR A 80 -6.25 -10.50 -4.10
C THR A 80 -4.94 -9.72 -3.95
N LEU A 81 -4.11 -10.09 -2.98
CA LEU A 81 -2.83 -9.45 -2.69
C LEU A 81 -1.94 -10.45 -1.96
N TRP A 82 -0.74 -10.67 -2.49
CA TRP A 82 0.31 -11.42 -1.79
C TRP A 82 1.01 -10.50 -0.78
N ARG A 83 1.19 -10.98 0.44
CA ARG A 83 1.95 -10.31 1.53
C ARG A 83 3.17 -11.18 1.88
N ARG A 84 4.12 -10.63 2.63
CA ARG A 84 5.24 -11.38 3.21
C ARG A 84 5.10 -11.44 4.75
N ASN A 85 5.43 -12.57 5.36
CA ASN A 85 5.57 -12.68 6.83
C ASN A 85 6.90 -12.03 7.29
N GLN A 86 7.22 -12.16 8.58
CA GLN A 86 8.47 -11.67 9.16
C GLN A 86 9.69 -12.42 8.59
N ASP A 87 9.52 -13.69 8.22
CA ASP A 87 10.55 -14.55 7.63
C ASP A 87 10.78 -14.29 6.13
N GLY A 88 9.90 -13.53 5.48
CA GLY A 88 9.96 -13.22 4.05
C GLY A 88 9.14 -14.16 3.14
N ASP A 89 8.52 -15.19 3.70
CA ASP A 89 7.66 -16.15 3.01
C ASP A 89 6.35 -15.53 2.49
N PRO A 90 5.84 -16.04 1.35
CA PRO A 90 4.58 -15.58 0.77
C PRO A 90 3.36 -16.03 1.60
N VAL A 91 2.53 -15.07 1.99
CA VAL A 91 1.22 -15.31 2.60
C VAL A 91 0.12 -14.61 1.84
N CYS A 92 -1.09 -15.18 1.85
CA CYS A 92 -2.24 -14.55 1.22
C CYS A 92 -2.70 -13.31 2.03
N ASN A 93 -3.49 -12.45 1.40
CA ASN A 93 -3.99 -11.23 2.04
C ASN A 93 -4.70 -11.50 3.38
N ALA A 94 -5.54 -12.54 3.42
CA ALA A 94 -6.31 -12.88 4.61
C ALA A 94 -5.42 -13.36 5.77
N CYS A 95 -4.43 -14.21 5.52
CA CYS A 95 -3.51 -14.70 6.54
C CYS A 95 -2.61 -13.58 7.09
N GLY A 96 -2.06 -12.73 6.21
CA GLY A 96 -1.23 -11.62 6.64
C GLY A 96 -2.00 -10.58 7.46
N LEU A 97 -3.24 -10.26 7.07
CA LEU A 97 -4.10 -9.37 7.85
C LEU A 97 -4.49 -9.98 9.20
N TYR A 98 -4.79 -11.27 9.24
CA TYR A 98 -5.15 -11.96 10.48
C TYR A 98 -3.99 -11.95 11.49
N TYR A 99 -2.77 -12.28 11.06
CA TYR A 99 -1.59 -12.21 11.91
C TYR A 99 -1.29 -10.77 12.37
N LYS A 100 -1.48 -9.78 11.49
CA LYS A 100 -1.31 -8.36 11.85
C LYS A 100 -2.35 -7.87 12.89
N LEU A 101 -3.53 -8.47 12.95
CA LEU A 101 -4.55 -8.08 13.93
C LEU A 101 -4.44 -8.87 15.24
N HIS A 102 -4.25 -10.18 15.16
CA HIS A 102 -4.35 -11.10 16.30
C HIS A 102 -3.01 -11.63 16.79
N ARG A 103 -1.90 -11.36 16.08
CA ARG A 103 -0.55 -11.89 16.39
C ARG A 103 -0.46 -13.42 16.41
N VAL A 104 -1.46 -14.11 15.87
CA VAL A 104 -1.52 -15.57 15.76
C VAL A 104 -1.82 -15.98 14.32
N ASN A 105 -1.42 -17.20 13.97
CA ASN A 105 -1.66 -17.79 12.66
C ASN A 105 -3.18 -17.95 12.41
N ARG A 106 -3.60 -17.73 11.15
CA ARG A 106 -5.01 -17.84 10.78
C ARG A 106 -5.45 -19.31 10.87
N PRO A 107 -6.48 -19.64 11.67
CA PRO A 107 -6.94 -21.02 11.78
C PRO A 107 -7.52 -21.49 10.45
N ILE A 108 -7.22 -22.75 10.08
CA ILE A 108 -7.64 -23.36 8.81
C ILE A 108 -9.17 -23.42 8.70
N SER A 109 -9.87 -23.55 9.83
CA SER A 109 -11.35 -23.52 9.88
C SER A 109 -11.97 -22.25 9.32
N MET A 110 -11.23 -21.14 9.29
CA MET A 110 -11.69 -19.88 8.69
C MET A 110 -11.39 -19.77 7.20
N ARG A 111 -10.63 -20.71 6.60
CA ARG A 111 -10.32 -20.70 5.17
C ARG A 111 -11.61 -20.76 4.37
N LYS A 112 -11.68 -19.91 3.33
CA LYS A 112 -12.75 -19.93 2.33
C LYS A 112 -12.11 -20.34 1.01
N GLU A 113 -12.79 -21.18 0.25
CA GLU A 113 -12.26 -21.67 -1.02
C GLU A 113 -12.36 -20.64 -2.14
N GLY A 114 -13.40 -19.78 -2.11
CA GLY A 114 -13.59 -18.70 -3.08
C GLY A 114 -13.15 -17.32 -2.57
N ILE A 115 -12.66 -16.48 -3.49
CA ILE A 115 -12.42 -15.05 -3.25
C ILE A 115 -13.78 -14.31 -3.25
N GLN A 116 -14.12 -13.70 -2.12
CA GLN A 116 -15.32 -12.87 -2.01
C GLN A 116 -15.10 -11.47 -2.60
N THR A 117 -15.96 -11.07 -3.53
CA THR A 117 -15.97 -9.71 -4.08
C THR A 117 -16.83 -8.77 -3.23
N ARG A 118 -16.49 -7.49 -3.20
CA ARG A 118 -17.29 -6.44 -2.55
C ARG A 118 -17.40 -5.26 -3.51
N LYS A 119 -18.55 -4.58 -3.52
CA LYS A 119 -18.71 -3.32 -4.25
C LYS A 119 -17.74 -2.28 -3.67
N ARG A 120 -16.82 -1.78 -4.49
CA ARG A 120 -15.86 -0.75 -4.09
C ARG A 120 -16.61 0.57 -3.89
N LYS A 121 -16.39 1.23 -2.75
CA LYS A 121 -16.86 2.61 -2.55
C LYS A 121 -16.14 3.50 -3.58
N PRO A 122 -16.83 4.38 -4.32
CA PRO A 122 -16.16 5.31 -5.21
C PRO A 122 -15.11 6.13 -4.44
N LYS A 123 -13.91 6.24 -5.01
CA LYS A 123 -12.83 7.06 -4.44
C LYS A 123 -13.20 8.53 -4.69
N ASN A 124 -13.67 9.26 -3.67
CA ASN A 124 -13.88 10.71 -3.77
C ASN A 124 -12.52 11.40 -3.98
N GLY A 125 -12.20 11.65 -5.25
CA GLY A 125 -11.09 12.51 -5.66
C GLY A 125 -11.64 13.85 -6.14
N VAL A 126 -11.25 14.92 -5.43
CA VAL A 126 -10.92 16.25 -5.97
C VAL A 126 -12.01 16.95 -6.80
N ASN A 127 -12.78 17.87 -6.20
CA ASN A 127 -12.88 19.29 -6.61
C ASN A 127 -14.07 20.07 -6.00
N LYS A 128 -13.80 21.37 -5.79
CA LYS A 128 -14.69 22.53 -5.54
C LYS A 128 -15.08 22.83 -4.09
N GLY A 129 -14.53 23.95 -3.62
CA GLY A 129 -14.89 24.61 -2.37
C GLY A 129 -16.35 25.00 -2.31
N GLY A 130 -16.86 25.00 -1.08
CA GLY A 130 -18.24 25.33 -0.76
C GLY A 130 -18.39 25.35 0.75
N THR A 131 -18.15 26.53 1.32
CA THR A 131 -18.46 26.94 2.69
C THR A 131 -19.84 26.45 3.11
N SER A 132 -19.97 25.95 4.36
CA SER A 132 -21.04 26.23 5.34
C SER A 132 -21.32 25.03 6.25
N SER A 133 -21.08 25.24 7.56
CA SER A 133 -21.90 24.84 8.74
C SER A 133 -22.40 23.41 8.88
N THR A 134 -22.46 22.72 10.01
CA THR A 134 -22.16 22.91 11.44
C THR A 134 -22.60 21.57 12.05
N THR A 135 -21.83 20.95 12.95
CA THR A 135 -22.32 20.27 14.18
C THR A 135 -21.16 19.47 14.81
N THR A 136 -20.63 20.10 15.84
CA THR A 136 -19.72 19.67 16.90
C THR A 136 -20.15 18.36 17.58
N GLN A 137 -19.24 17.39 17.72
CA GLN A 137 -19.03 16.66 18.99
C GLN A 137 -17.54 16.35 19.15
N GLN A 138 -16.99 16.92 20.22
CA GLN A 138 -15.57 17.02 20.56
C GLN A 138 -15.06 15.71 21.18
N ARG A 139 -13.87 15.25 20.76
CA ARG A 139 -12.98 14.48 21.65
C ARG A 139 -11.66 15.25 21.75
N PRO A 140 -11.21 15.65 22.95
CA PRO A 140 -9.96 16.36 23.12
C PRO A 140 -8.78 15.40 22.89
N MET A 141 -7.84 15.81 22.02
CA MET A 141 -6.52 15.19 21.89
C MET A 141 -5.73 15.51 23.16
N LEU A 142 -5.40 14.50 23.98
CA LEU A 142 -4.47 14.67 25.09
C LEU A 142 -3.08 15.04 24.51
N ARG A 143 -2.54 16.14 25.05
CA ARG A 143 -1.26 16.75 24.70
C ARG A 143 -0.12 15.74 24.74
N GLY A 144 0.75 15.84 23.74
CA GLY A 144 2.03 15.14 23.69
C GLY A 144 2.95 15.53 24.84
N PHE A 145 3.67 14.53 25.33
CA PHE A 145 4.84 14.69 26.18
C PHE A 145 6.07 14.94 25.30
N PRO A 146 6.88 15.98 25.55
CA PRO A 146 8.20 16.11 24.96
C PRO A 146 9.20 15.29 25.80
N PHE A 147 9.87 14.32 25.18
CA PHE A 147 11.13 13.78 25.69
C PHE A 147 12.27 14.52 24.99
N GLY A 148 13.22 15.07 25.75
CA GLY A 148 14.37 15.76 25.20
C GLY A 148 15.34 16.25 26.27
N ASN A 149 16.22 15.34 26.69
CA ASN A 149 17.63 15.49 27.08
C ASN A 149 18.09 16.58 28.06
N ILE A 150 18.67 16.12 29.17
CA ILE A 150 20.05 16.45 29.56
C ILE A 150 20.89 15.17 29.53
#